data_AF-A0A4U7CTQ5-F1
#
_entry.id   AF-A0A4U7CTQ5-F1
#
_cell.length_a   1.000
_cell.length_b   1.000
_cell.length_c   1.000
_cell.angle_alpha   90.00
_cell.angle_beta   90.00
_cell.angle_gamma   90.00
#
_symmetry.space_group_name_H-M   'P 1'
#
loop_
_entity.id
_entity.type
_entity.pdbx_description
1 polymer ?
#
loop_
_entity_poly.entity_id
_entity_poly.type
_entity_poly.pdbx_seq_one_letter_code
_entity_poly.pdbx_strand_id
1 'polypeptide(L)'
;MGDDNIDEPIDGDIMADSTHYIDPALFDTDRPRGVLSTTDREYLTGQQEYEHQQTESNRKQEIRKRVTNSFHDFPILTAYLDKDQRERVFEEINETTLENDLSSFVSFVYKGLNGDIERLQEIIRRGLFDGISIDEDGALAADIKSISVNVDVEYEPDIDEVYQRFREGEDAQLMPEEIGLLVRKGKLTAEDLERLDRSDPMDLPPKLARNMNQMKKMAEEMDGVELVDEPPNEDK
;
A
#
# COMPACT_ATOMS: atom_id res chain seq x y z
N MET A 1 -4.43 -37.29 27.44
CA MET A 1 -3.70 -37.84 26.28
C MET A 1 -4.60 -37.67 25.08
N GLY A 2 -4.14 -36.87 24.12
CA GLY A 2 -4.70 -36.65 22.78
C GLY A 2 -5.89 -35.68 22.75
N ASP A 3 -5.91 -34.59 21.98
CA ASP A 3 -4.94 -34.00 21.06
C ASP A 3 -5.32 -32.51 21.00
N ASP A 4 -4.47 -31.63 21.51
CA ASP A 4 -4.49 -30.22 21.13
C ASP A 4 -3.72 -30.14 19.81
N ASN A 5 -4.45 -30.25 18.69
CA ASN A 5 -3.93 -29.83 17.39
C ASN A 5 -3.81 -28.30 17.42
N ILE A 6 -2.71 -27.82 17.98
CA ILE A 6 -2.20 -26.48 17.69
C ILE A 6 -1.61 -26.62 16.30
N ASP A 7 -2.36 -26.20 15.29
CA ASP A 7 -1.85 -26.11 13.92
C ASP A 7 -0.53 -25.35 13.95
N GLU A 8 0.53 -26.02 13.50
CA GLU A 8 1.85 -25.44 13.35
C GLU A 8 1.73 -24.18 12.46
N PRO A 9 2.47 -23.11 12.77
CA PRO A 9 2.50 -21.95 11.89
C PRO A 9 2.97 -22.40 10.51
N ILE A 10 2.18 -22.11 9.48
CA ILE A 10 2.48 -22.44 8.08
C ILE A 10 3.80 -21.75 7.72
N ASP A 11 4.89 -22.53 7.73
CA ASP A 11 6.23 -22.10 7.37
C ASP A 11 6.41 -22.29 5.87
N GLY A 12 6.13 -21.24 5.12
CA GLY A 12 6.37 -21.17 3.70
C GLY A 12 6.45 -19.71 3.28
N ASP A 13 7.35 -19.41 2.35
CA ASP A 13 7.41 -18.16 1.56
C ASP A 13 6.12 -17.97 0.72
N ILE A 14 4.98 -17.92 1.40
CA ILE A 14 3.72 -17.42 0.87
C ILE A 14 3.99 -15.97 0.51
N MET A 15 3.43 -15.51 -0.62
CA MET A 15 3.51 -14.12 -1.11
C MET A 15 2.91 -13.07 -0.12
N ALA A 16 2.65 -13.44 1.13
CA ALA A 16 2.16 -12.60 2.19
C ALA A 16 3.32 -11.81 2.81
N ASP A 17 3.67 -10.68 2.19
CA ASP A 17 4.31 -9.57 2.90
C ASP A 17 3.26 -8.89 3.81
N SER A 18 2.81 -9.63 4.83
CA SER A 18 1.75 -9.16 5.71
C SER A 18 2.25 -8.92 7.13
N THR A 19 2.45 -7.63 7.44
CA THR A 19 2.51 -7.09 8.80
C THR A 19 1.17 -7.19 9.55
N HIS A 20 0.13 -7.79 8.96
CA HIS A 20 -1.15 -8.09 9.59
C HIS A 20 -1.56 -9.54 9.27
N TYR A 21 -1.48 -10.43 10.24
CA TYR A 21 -2.00 -11.80 10.08
C TYR A 21 -3.53 -11.74 10.01
N ILE A 22 -4.08 -11.94 8.82
CA ILE A 22 -5.50 -12.25 8.64
C ILE A 22 -5.57 -13.77 8.55
N ASP A 23 -6.32 -14.40 9.44
CA ASP A 23 -6.52 -15.85 9.43
C ASP A 23 -7.03 -16.28 8.04
N PRO A 24 -6.24 -17.10 7.29
CA PRO A 24 -6.61 -17.51 5.95
C PRO A 24 -7.94 -18.28 5.89
N ALA A 25 -8.38 -18.89 7.00
CA ALA A 25 -9.66 -19.58 7.10
C ALA A 25 -10.87 -18.64 7.05
N LEU A 26 -10.66 -17.32 7.20
CA LEU A 26 -11.72 -16.31 7.09
C LEU A 26 -12.07 -15.99 5.63
N PHE A 27 -11.28 -16.43 4.66
CA PHE A 27 -11.56 -16.21 3.24
C PHE A 27 -12.43 -17.33 2.66
N ASP A 28 -13.56 -16.96 2.05
CA ASP A 28 -14.33 -17.87 1.19
C ASP A 28 -13.57 -18.12 -0.12
N THR A 29 -12.85 -19.25 -0.18
CA THR A 29 -12.09 -19.67 -1.35
C THR A 29 -12.97 -20.32 -2.43
N ASP A 30 -14.14 -20.84 -2.05
CA ASP A 30 -15.07 -21.60 -2.89
C ASP A 30 -16.01 -20.73 -3.73
N ARG A 31 -16.12 -19.43 -3.44
CA ARG A 31 -16.95 -18.50 -4.23
C ARG A 31 -16.63 -18.51 -5.73
N PRO A 32 -17.59 -18.13 -6.60
CA PRO A 32 -17.35 -18.02 -8.04
C PRO A 32 -16.14 -17.15 -8.39
N ARG A 33 -15.57 -17.40 -9.57
CA ARG A 33 -14.36 -16.72 -10.04
C ARG A 33 -14.60 -15.21 -10.17
N GLY A 34 -13.73 -14.42 -9.52
CA GLY A 34 -13.58 -12.99 -9.77
C GLY A 34 -12.26 -12.74 -10.52
N VAL A 35 -11.47 -11.79 -10.04
CA VAL A 35 -10.07 -11.61 -10.50
C VAL A 35 -9.26 -12.89 -10.28
N LEU A 36 -9.35 -13.43 -9.06
CA LEU A 36 -8.71 -14.69 -8.67
C LEU A 36 -9.64 -15.87 -8.98
N SER A 37 -9.04 -16.97 -9.47
CA SER A 37 -9.72 -18.28 -9.48
C SER A 37 -9.62 -18.96 -8.12
N THR A 38 -10.42 -20.00 -7.90
CA THR A 38 -10.37 -20.85 -6.70
C THR A 38 -8.94 -21.28 -6.38
N THR A 39 -8.22 -21.83 -7.35
CA THR A 39 -6.82 -22.26 -7.15
C THR A 39 -5.83 -21.13 -6.93
N ASP A 40 -6.15 -19.90 -7.34
CA ASP A 40 -5.32 -18.74 -6.97
C ASP A 40 -5.52 -18.39 -5.49
N ARG A 41 -6.76 -18.49 -5.00
CA ARG A 41 -7.09 -18.23 -3.60
C ARG A 41 -6.50 -19.30 -2.70
N GLU A 42 -6.73 -20.58 -3.01
CA GLU A 42 -6.17 -21.72 -2.27
C GLU A 42 -4.64 -21.61 -2.14
N TYR A 43 -3.96 -21.19 -3.21
CA TYR A 43 -2.53 -20.96 -3.18
C TYR A 43 -2.12 -19.78 -2.28
N LEU A 44 -2.81 -18.63 -2.37
CA LEU A 44 -2.51 -17.44 -1.56
C LEU A 44 -2.85 -17.62 -0.08
N THR A 45 -3.83 -18.47 0.25
CA THR A 45 -4.25 -18.76 1.62
C THR A 45 -3.52 -19.95 2.25
N GLY A 46 -2.58 -20.57 1.54
CA GLY A 46 -1.84 -21.75 2.04
C GLY A 46 -2.65 -23.05 2.05
N GLN A 47 -3.86 -23.08 1.49
CA GLN A 47 -4.64 -24.30 1.33
C GLN A 47 -4.09 -25.22 0.22
N GLN A 48 -3.29 -24.68 -0.69
CA GLN A 48 -2.60 -25.44 -1.72
C GLN A 48 -1.14 -25.01 -1.86
N GLU A 49 -0.24 -25.99 -1.80
CA GLU A 49 1.19 -25.82 -2.07
C GLU A 49 1.61 -26.53 -3.36
N TYR A 50 2.72 -26.09 -3.94
CA TYR A 50 3.29 -26.69 -5.15
C TYR A 50 4.66 -27.27 -4.86
N GLU A 51 4.84 -28.58 -5.06
CA GLU A 51 6.12 -29.26 -4.88
C GLU A 51 7.21 -28.80 -5.87
N HIS A 52 6.80 -28.33 -7.05
CA HIS A 52 7.70 -27.93 -8.12
C HIS A 52 7.77 -26.42 -8.27
N GLN A 53 8.97 -25.86 -8.07
CA GLN A 53 9.24 -24.41 -8.18
C GLN A 53 8.75 -23.80 -9.51
N GLN A 54 8.86 -24.54 -10.62
CA GLN A 54 8.37 -24.04 -11.92
C GLN A 54 6.84 -23.86 -11.93
N THR A 55 6.10 -24.80 -11.34
CA THR A 55 4.64 -24.73 -11.25
C THR A 55 4.20 -23.59 -10.35
N GLU A 56 4.89 -23.43 -9.22
CA GLU A 56 4.66 -22.32 -8.29
C GLU A 56 4.94 -20.95 -8.95
N SER A 57 6.07 -20.83 -9.67
CA SER A 57 6.43 -19.62 -10.41
C SER A 57 5.38 -19.27 -11.48
N ASN A 58 4.90 -20.28 -12.21
CA ASN A 58 3.81 -20.11 -13.18
C ASN A 58 2.53 -19.62 -12.48
N ARG A 59 2.19 -20.16 -11.30
CA ARG A 59 1.03 -19.69 -10.51
C ARG A 59 1.18 -18.23 -10.11
N LYS A 60 2.34 -17.84 -9.57
CA LYS A 60 2.67 -16.45 -9.21
C LYS A 60 2.51 -15.52 -10.41
N GLN A 61 2.99 -15.94 -11.58
CA GLN A 61 2.90 -15.17 -12.82
C GLN A 61 1.44 -15.02 -13.29
N GLU A 62 0.64 -16.09 -13.25
CA GLU A 62 -0.77 -16.05 -13.64
C GLU A 62 -1.60 -15.15 -12.73
N ILE A 63 -1.38 -15.20 -11.41
CA ILE A 63 -2.01 -14.30 -10.44
C ILE A 63 -1.68 -12.84 -10.78
N ARG A 64 -0.39 -12.53 -10.94
CA ARG A 64 0.06 -11.17 -11.30
C ARG A 64 -0.60 -10.68 -12.59
N LYS A 65 -0.65 -11.54 -13.61
CA LYS A 65 -1.25 -11.21 -14.90
C LYS A 65 -2.74 -10.93 -14.75
N ARG A 66 -3.49 -11.74 -14.00
CA ARG A 66 -4.93 -11.52 -13.77
C ARG A 66 -5.22 -10.23 -13.03
N VAL A 67 -4.50 -9.98 -11.93
CA VAL A 67 -4.64 -8.73 -11.17
C VAL A 67 -4.30 -7.53 -12.04
N THR A 68 -3.19 -7.57 -12.79
CA THR A 68 -2.82 -6.48 -13.71
C THR A 68 -3.90 -6.22 -14.77
N ASN A 69 -4.45 -7.28 -15.39
CA ASN A 69 -5.50 -7.11 -16.38
C ASN A 69 -6.81 -6.58 -15.77
N SER A 70 -7.16 -6.97 -14.54
CA SER A 70 -8.36 -6.44 -13.88
C SER A 70 -8.31 -4.92 -13.65
N PHE A 71 -7.11 -4.34 -13.46
CA PHE A 71 -6.98 -2.87 -13.38
C PHE A 71 -7.36 -2.19 -14.70
N HIS A 72 -7.12 -2.85 -15.85
CA HIS A 72 -7.47 -2.32 -17.16
C HIS A 72 -8.96 -2.45 -17.50
N ASP A 73 -9.71 -3.27 -16.75
CA ASP A 73 -11.15 -3.42 -16.94
C ASP A 73 -11.94 -2.26 -16.30
N PHE A 74 -11.44 -1.66 -15.21
CA PHE A 74 -12.17 -0.57 -14.52
C PHE A 74 -12.49 0.64 -15.42
N PRO A 75 -11.58 1.17 -16.26
CA PRO A 75 -11.94 2.21 -17.23
C PRO A 75 -13.07 1.80 -18.18
N ILE A 76 -13.12 0.52 -18.58
CA ILE A 76 -14.19 -0.02 -19.43
C ILE A 76 -15.51 -0.06 -18.64
N LEU A 77 -15.49 -0.57 -17.41
CA LEU A 77 -16.66 -0.62 -16.54
C LEU A 77 -17.21 0.78 -16.26
N THR A 78 -16.35 1.74 -15.92
CA THR A 78 -16.76 3.13 -15.67
C THR A 78 -17.39 3.77 -16.90
N ALA A 79 -16.84 3.53 -18.09
CA ALA A 79 -17.32 4.16 -19.33
C ALA A 79 -18.55 3.48 -19.94
N TYR A 80 -18.72 2.17 -19.77
CA TYR A 80 -19.69 1.39 -20.56
C TYR A 80 -20.64 0.52 -19.73
N LEU A 81 -20.39 0.30 -18.44
CA LEU A 81 -21.36 -0.40 -17.60
C LEU A 81 -22.51 0.56 -17.27
N ASP A 82 -23.70 0.15 -17.69
CA ASP A 82 -24.93 0.89 -17.43
C ASP A 82 -25.11 1.19 -15.94
N LYS A 83 -25.66 2.37 -15.63
CA LYS A 83 -25.82 2.86 -14.25
C LYS A 83 -26.60 1.87 -13.39
N ASP A 84 -27.70 1.31 -13.88
CA ASP A 84 -28.53 0.36 -13.11
C ASP A 84 -27.74 -0.92 -12.79
N GLN A 85 -26.92 -1.39 -13.73
CA GLN A 85 -26.08 -2.58 -13.50
C GLN A 85 -24.95 -2.26 -12.52
N ARG A 86 -24.36 -1.07 -12.62
CA ARG A 86 -23.34 -0.62 -11.67
C ARG A 86 -23.91 -0.51 -10.26
N GLU A 87 -25.09 0.08 -10.08
CA GLU A 87 -25.75 0.18 -8.77
C GLU A 87 -26.03 -1.21 -8.18
N ARG A 88 -26.56 -2.15 -8.97
CA ARG A 88 -26.80 -3.53 -8.52
C ARG A 88 -25.55 -4.25 -8.02
N VAL A 89 -24.38 -4.00 -8.63
CA VAL A 89 -23.11 -4.59 -8.14
C VAL A 89 -22.85 -4.19 -6.69
N PHE A 90 -23.16 -2.94 -6.31
CA PHE A 90 -22.98 -2.47 -4.93
C PHE A 90 -24.13 -2.95 -4.02
N GLU A 91 -25.35 -3.08 -4.51
CA GLU A 91 -26.49 -3.60 -3.74
C GLU A 91 -26.38 -5.09 -3.39
N GLU A 92 -25.71 -5.88 -4.23
CA GLU A 92 -25.47 -7.31 -3.99
C GLU A 92 -24.46 -7.58 -2.86
N ILE A 93 -23.66 -6.57 -2.49
CA ILE A 93 -22.64 -6.67 -1.45
C ILE A 93 -23.19 -6.04 -0.16
N ASN A 94 -23.13 -6.77 0.95
CA ASN A 94 -23.42 -6.21 2.27
C ASN A 94 -22.51 -5.00 2.54
N GLU A 95 -23.06 -3.88 3.02
CA GLU A 95 -22.34 -2.65 3.38
C GLU A 95 -21.07 -2.88 4.22
N THR A 96 -21.12 -3.71 5.27
CA THR A 96 -19.94 -4.03 6.09
C THR A 96 -18.88 -4.82 5.30
N THR A 97 -19.31 -5.72 4.42
CA THR A 97 -18.39 -6.47 3.54
C THR A 97 -17.78 -5.53 2.51
N LEU A 98 -18.58 -4.63 1.94
CA LEU A 98 -18.14 -3.63 0.97
C LEU A 98 -17.05 -2.72 1.56
N GLU A 99 -17.24 -2.19 2.77
CA GLU A 99 -16.24 -1.35 3.43
C GLU A 99 -14.92 -2.08 3.68
N ASN A 100 -14.97 -3.33 4.16
CA ASN A 100 -13.78 -4.14 4.41
C ASN A 100 -13.04 -4.50 3.11
N ASP A 101 -13.78 -4.87 2.07
CA ASP A 101 -13.23 -5.23 0.75
C ASP A 101 -12.60 -4.01 0.06
N LEU A 102 -13.27 -2.86 0.09
CA LEU A 102 -12.74 -1.60 -0.43
C LEU A 102 -11.52 -1.13 0.37
N SER A 103 -11.53 -1.26 1.70
CA SER A 103 -10.36 -0.94 2.54
C SER A 103 -9.17 -1.83 2.21
N SER A 104 -9.42 -3.13 1.99
CA SER A 104 -8.39 -4.09 1.56
C SER A 104 -7.83 -3.74 0.17
N PHE A 105 -8.68 -3.28 -0.75
CA PHE A 105 -8.25 -2.78 -2.06
C PHE A 105 -7.37 -1.52 -1.93
N VAL A 106 -7.77 -0.55 -1.11
CA VAL A 106 -6.96 0.65 -0.84
C VAL A 106 -5.61 0.29 -0.23
N SER A 107 -5.59 -0.62 0.74
CA SER A 107 -4.35 -1.13 1.36
C SER A 107 -3.43 -1.82 0.34
N PHE A 108 -4.01 -2.64 -0.56
CA PHE A 108 -3.28 -3.28 -1.65
C PHE A 108 -2.65 -2.26 -2.60
N VAL A 109 -3.39 -1.23 -3.02
CA VAL A 109 -2.88 -0.15 -3.87
C VAL A 109 -1.79 0.64 -3.14
N TYR A 110 -2.01 1.02 -1.88
CA TYR A 110 -1.03 1.71 -1.04
C TYR A 110 0.30 0.96 -0.95
N LYS A 111 0.26 -0.35 -0.66
CA LYS A 111 1.44 -1.23 -0.66
C LYS A 111 2.08 -1.29 -2.05
N GLY A 112 1.30 -1.41 -3.12
CA GLY A 112 1.80 -1.40 -4.50
C GLY A 112 2.46 -0.08 -4.93
N LEU A 113 2.11 1.03 -4.28
CA LEU A 113 2.75 2.34 -4.44
C LEU A 113 3.94 2.53 -3.48
N ASN A 114 4.39 1.48 -2.81
CA ASN A 114 5.47 1.50 -1.81
C ASN A 114 5.20 2.45 -0.64
N GLY A 115 3.94 2.63 -0.26
CA GLY A 115 3.56 3.48 0.85
C GLY A 115 3.48 4.97 0.55
N ASP A 116 3.45 5.36 -0.74
CA ASP A 116 3.34 6.75 -1.17
C ASP A 116 1.89 7.27 -0.99
N ILE A 117 1.64 7.92 0.15
CA ILE A 117 0.33 8.50 0.51
C ILE A 117 -0.06 9.62 -0.45
N GLU A 118 0.87 10.50 -0.82
CA GLU A 118 0.59 11.65 -1.71
C GLU A 118 0.13 11.18 -3.09
N ARG A 119 0.82 10.16 -3.64
CA ARG A 119 0.42 9.56 -4.90
C ARG A 119 -0.93 8.86 -4.82
N LEU A 120 -1.23 8.19 -3.70
CA LEU A 120 -2.55 7.59 -3.48
C LEU A 120 -3.66 8.67 -3.43
N GLN A 121 -3.42 9.76 -2.70
CA GLN A 121 -4.35 10.90 -2.64
C GLN A 121 -4.62 11.48 -4.03
N GLU A 122 -3.59 11.67 -4.86
CA GLU A 122 -3.73 12.17 -6.22
C GLU A 122 -4.52 11.21 -7.12
N ILE A 123 -4.32 9.90 -7.00
CA ILE A 123 -5.11 8.89 -7.74
C ILE A 123 -6.58 8.96 -7.36
N ILE A 124 -6.89 9.00 -6.04
CA ILE A 124 -8.27 9.11 -5.56
C ILE A 124 -8.89 10.44 -6.02
N ARG A 125 -8.16 11.55 -5.90
CA ARG A 125 -8.61 12.87 -6.34
C ARG A 125 -8.97 12.89 -7.83
N ARG A 126 -8.14 12.26 -8.69
CA ARG A 126 -8.43 12.10 -10.12
C ARG A 126 -9.67 11.25 -10.36
N GLY A 127 -9.78 10.10 -9.72
CA GLY A 127 -10.96 9.22 -9.85
C GLY A 127 -12.25 9.91 -9.43
N LEU A 128 -12.22 10.70 -8.35
CA LEU A 128 -13.36 11.52 -7.92
C LEU A 128 -13.67 12.62 -8.94
N PHE A 129 -12.65 13.28 -9.50
CA PHE A 129 -12.84 14.27 -10.55
C PHE A 129 -13.55 13.65 -11.76
N ASP A 130 -13.08 12.51 -12.24
CA ASP A 130 -13.67 11.82 -13.39
C ASP A 130 -15.10 11.34 -13.10
N GLY A 131 -15.34 10.80 -11.89
CA GLY A 131 -16.66 10.31 -11.48
C GLY A 131 -17.69 11.41 -11.22
N ILE A 132 -17.27 12.60 -10.79
CA ILE A 132 -18.17 13.75 -10.57
C ILE A 132 -18.37 14.55 -11.85
N SER A 133 -17.33 14.69 -12.69
CA SER A 133 -17.35 15.56 -13.87
C SER A 133 -18.25 15.05 -14.99
N ILE A 134 -18.70 13.81 -14.94
CA ILE A 134 -19.55 13.19 -15.96
C ILE A 134 -20.93 13.00 -15.35
N ASP A 135 -21.95 13.69 -15.87
CA ASP A 135 -23.34 13.52 -15.45
C ASP A 135 -23.96 12.22 -16.00
N GLU A 136 -25.22 11.95 -15.64
CA GLU A 136 -25.93 10.72 -16.00
C GLU A 136 -26.05 10.49 -17.51
N ASP A 137 -25.91 11.55 -18.32
CA ASP A 137 -26.00 11.52 -19.78
C ASP A 137 -24.61 11.56 -20.47
N GLY A 138 -23.52 11.52 -19.70
CA GLY A 138 -22.16 11.61 -20.22
C GLY A 138 -21.73 13.04 -20.55
N ALA A 139 -22.52 14.05 -20.19
CA ALA A 139 -22.16 15.44 -20.34
C ALA A 139 -21.33 15.92 -19.13
N LEU A 140 -20.57 17.00 -19.33
CA LEU A 140 -19.80 17.59 -18.24
C LEU A 140 -20.75 18.13 -17.17
N ALA A 141 -20.83 17.45 -16.04
CA ALA A 141 -21.48 17.97 -14.83
C ALA A 141 -20.75 19.25 -14.40
N ALA A 142 -21.53 20.30 -14.12
CA ALA A 142 -21.14 21.69 -13.86
C ALA A 142 -19.80 21.95 -13.12
N ASP A 143 -19.20 23.12 -13.41
CA ASP A 143 -18.02 23.77 -12.81
C ASP A 143 -17.56 23.24 -11.44
N ILE A 144 -16.83 22.12 -11.43
CA ILE A 144 -16.11 21.65 -10.25
C ILE A 144 -15.03 22.69 -9.93
N LYS A 145 -15.21 23.41 -8.83
CA LYS A 145 -14.24 24.43 -8.38
C LYS A 145 -12.96 23.83 -7.80
N SER A 146 -13.08 22.74 -7.04
CA SER A 146 -11.95 22.05 -6.41
C SER A 146 -12.39 20.71 -5.80
N ILE A 147 -11.51 19.71 -5.84
CA ILE A 147 -11.63 18.45 -5.07
C ILE A 147 -10.37 18.31 -4.22
N SER A 148 -10.57 18.05 -2.92
CA SER A 148 -9.49 17.84 -1.95
C SER A 148 -9.64 16.46 -1.33
N VAL A 149 -8.55 15.71 -1.26
CA VAL A 149 -8.45 14.43 -0.55
C VAL A 149 -7.27 14.57 0.39
N ASN A 150 -7.52 14.54 1.70
CA ASN A 150 -6.50 14.64 2.72
C ASN A 150 -6.58 13.38 3.59
N VAL A 151 -5.42 12.78 3.82
CA VAL A 151 -5.24 11.61 4.69
C VAL A 151 -4.19 12.01 5.70
N ASP A 152 -4.65 12.25 6.92
CA ASP A 152 -3.81 12.58 8.06
C ASP A 152 -3.60 11.31 8.88
N VAL A 153 -2.37 10.82 8.93
CA VAL A 153 -2.02 9.63 9.71
C VAL A 153 -1.32 10.07 10.99
N GLU A 154 -2.04 9.99 12.11
CA GLU A 154 -1.47 10.14 13.44
C GLU A 154 -1.06 8.75 13.95
N TYR A 155 0.24 8.49 14.05
CA TYR A 155 0.75 7.24 14.59
C TYR A 155 0.93 7.37 16.09
N GLU A 156 0.23 6.55 16.88
CA GLU A 156 0.57 6.32 18.28
C GLU A 156 1.57 5.15 18.34
N PRO A 157 2.85 5.40 18.71
CA PRO A 157 3.84 4.35 18.72
C PRO A 157 3.51 3.27 19.74
N ASP A 158 3.68 2.00 19.38
CA ASP A 158 3.71 0.93 20.36
C ASP A 158 4.95 1.11 21.24
N ILE A 159 4.72 1.56 22.46
CA ILE A 159 5.77 1.87 23.44
C ILE A 159 6.66 0.67 23.70
N ASP A 160 6.11 -0.55 23.71
CA ASP A 160 6.89 -1.74 24.02
C ASP A 160 7.73 -2.17 22.81
N GLU A 161 7.24 -2.03 21.58
CA GLU A 161 8.04 -2.26 20.35
C GLU A 161 9.16 -1.22 20.21
N VAL A 162 8.85 0.05 20.42
CA VAL A 162 9.82 1.15 20.42
C VAL A 162 10.88 0.94 21.51
N TYR A 163 10.48 0.49 22.69
CA TYR A 163 11.43 0.17 23.77
C TYR A 163 12.29 -1.05 23.43
N GLN A 164 11.74 -2.04 22.74
CA GLN A 164 12.49 -3.21 22.31
C GLN A 164 13.58 -2.84 21.30
N ARG A 165 13.26 -2.02 20.29
CA ARG A 165 14.23 -1.46 19.33
C ARG A 165 15.33 -0.66 20.03
N PHE A 166 14.99 0.13 21.04
CA PHE A 166 15.96 0.84 21.88
C PHE A 166 16.94 -0.12 22.58
N ARG A 167 16.44 -1.23 23.15
CA ARG A 167 17.27 -2.23 23.83
C ARG A 167 18.17 -3.02 22.87
N GLU A 168 17.73 -3.20 21.62
CA GLU A 168 18.48 -3.87 20.56
C GLU A 168 19.61 -3.00 19.98
N GLY A 169 19.74 -1.74 20.44
CA GLY A 169 20.79 -0.83 20.01
C GLY A 169 20.45 -0.11 18.70
N GLU A 170 19.16 -0.05 18.34
CA GLU A 170 18.68 0.71 17.18
C GLU A 170 18.36 2.17 17.53
N ASP A 171 19.08 2.76 18.49
CA ASP A 171 18.80 4.10 19.00
C ASP A 171 18.86 5.19 17.92
N ALA A 172 19.73 5.04 16.92
CA ALA A 172 19.83 5.94 15.77
C ALA A 172 18.59 5.93 14.85
N GLN A 173 17.67 4.97 15.04
CA GLN A 173 16.43 4.86 14.26
C GLN A 173 15.18 5.35 15.02
N LEU A 174 15.35 5.80 16.27
CA LEU A 174 14.25 6.31 17.08
C LEU A 174 13.98 7.77 16.76
N MET A 175 12.71 8.10 16.57
CA MET A 175 12.24 9.46 16.35
C MET A 175 12.21 10.24 17.68
N PRO A 176 12.37 11.57 17.67
CA PRO A 176 12.29 12.40 18.88
C PRO A 176 10.99 12.20 19.68
N GLU A 177 9.87 11.97 18.99
CA GLU A 177 8.56 11.72 19.59
C GLU A 177 8.51 10.36 20.29
N GLU A 178 9.12 9.32 19.69
CA GLU A 178 9.28 8.00 20.27
C GLU A 178 10.15 8.05 21.55
N ILE A 179 11.27 8.80 21.51
CA ILE A 179 12.14 9.02 22.68
C ILE A 179 11.36 9.74 23.79
N GLY A 180 10.65 10.82 23.45
CA GLY A 180 9.82 11.57 24.40
C GLY A 180 8.73 10.70 25.04
N LEU A 181 8.13 9.79 24.27
CA LEU A 181 7.14 8.84 24.76
C LEU A 181 7.76 7.84 25.75
N LEU A 182 8.93 7.27 25.44
CA LEU A 182 9.64 6.37 26.34
C LEU A 182 10.06 7.05 27.65
N VAL A 183 10.52 8.31 27.60
CA VAL A 183 10.83 9.11 28.80
C VAL A 183 9.59 9.32 29.66
N ARG A 184 8.48 9.78 29.04
CA ARG A 184 7.23 10.04 29.76
C ARG A 184 6.68 8.78 30.43
N LYS A 185 6.93 7.61 29.85
CA LYS A 185 6.52 6.30 30.36
C LYS A 185 7.54 5.70 31.34
N GLY A 186 8.63 6.39 31.63
CA GLY A 186 9.66 5.95 32.58
C GLY A 186 10.47 4.73 32.10
N LYS A 187 10.48 4.47 30.79
CA LYS A 187 11.22 3.36 30.17
C LYS A 187 12.68 3.72 29.91
N LEU A 188 13.00 5.02 29.77
CA LEU A 188 14.38 5.52 29.66
C LEU A 188 14.84 6.17 30.96
N THR A 189 16.10 5.90 31.32
CA THR A 189 16.79 6.52 32.45
C THR A 189 17.58 7.76 32.02
N ALA A 190 18.14 8.50 32.98
CA ALA A 190 19.03 9.62 32.68
C ALA A 190 20.30 9.18 31.93
N GLU A 191 20.81 7.99 32.24
CA GLU A 191 21.98 7.40 31.57
C GLU A 191 21.68 7.01 30.12
N ASP A 192 20.46 6.53 29.85
CA ASP A 192 19.97 6.23 28.50
C ASP A 192 19.85 7.49 27.63
N LEU A 193 19.43 8.60 28.22
CA LEU A 193 19.34 9.88 27.52
C LEU A 193 20.70 10.48 27.22
N GLU A 194 21.68 10.35 28.13
CA GLU A 194 23.06 10.73 27.84
C GLU A 194 23.70 9.89 26.74
N ARG A 195 23.26 8.63 26.58
CA ARG A 195 23.69 7.77 25.48
C ARG A 195 23.12 8.27 24.15
N LEU A 196 21.84 8.63 24.12
CA LEU A 196 21.14 9.18 22.96
C LEU A 196 21.67 10.55 22.53
N ASP A 197 22.06 11.40 23.48
CA ASP A 197 22.63 12.74 23.22
C ASP A 197 24.06 12.69 22.64
N ARG A 198 24.78 11.58 22.88
CA ARG A 198 26.12 11.34 22.32
C ARG A 198 26.09 10.71 20.92
N SER A 199 24.93 10.21 20.48
CA SER A 199 24.69 9.77 19.11
C SER A 199 24.51 11.02 18.24
N ASP A 200 25.45 11.29 17.34
CA ASP A 200 25.49 12.53 16.55
C ASP A 200 24.14 12.80 15.84
N PRO A 201 23.46 13.94 16.07
CA PRO A 201 22.16 14.25 15.44
C PRO A 201 22.22 14.37 13.91
N MET A 202 23.43 14.29 13.33
CA MET A 202 23.67 14.42 11.90
C MET A 202 23.73 13.09 11.13
N ASP A 203 23.74 11.94 11.81
CA ASP A 203 23.57 10.65 11.15
C ASP A 203 22.09 10.42 10.87
N LEU A 204 21.63 10.89 9.70
CA LEU A 204 20.28 10.62 9.22
C LEU A 204 20.00 9.10 9.33
N PRO A 205 18.86 8.69 9.92
CA PRO A 205 18.46 7.30 9.96
C PRO A 205 18.59 6.68 8.55
N PRO A 206 19.07 5.43 8.41
CA PRO A 206 19.36 4.83 7.10
C PRO A 206 18.19 4.89 6.10
N LYS A 207 16.96 4.89 6.62
CA LYS A 207 15.72 5.05 5.82
C LYS A 207 15.58 6.47 5.25
N LEU A 208 15.88 7.51 6.02
CA LEU A 208 15.88 8.90 5.56
C LEU A 208 17.10 9.19 4.65
N ALA A 209 18.25 8.60 4.93
CA ALA A 209 19.45 8.71 4.07
C ALA A 209 19.22 8.06 2.68
N ARG A 210 18.51 6.93 2.62
CA ARG A 210 18.11 6.31 1.34
C ARG A 210 17.19 7.20 0.51
N ASN A 211 16.17 7.79 1.15
CA ASN A 211 15.22 8.67 0.47
C ASN A 211 15.90 9.96 -0.01
N MET A 212 16.81 10.53 0.78
CA MET A 212 17.62 11.70 0.41
C MET A 212 18.59 11.41 -0.74
N ASN A 213 19.22 10.23 -0.76
CA ASN A 213 20.09 9.84 -1.87
C ASN A 213 19.30 9.58 -3.17
N GLN A 214 18.07 9.07 -3.08
CA GLN A 214 17.17 8.96 -4.23
C GLN A 214 16.71 10.33 -4.72
N MET A 215 16.37 11.27 -3.83
CA MET A 215 16.01 12.65 -4.20
C MET A 215 17.18 13.42 -4.81
N LYS A 216 18.41 13.28 -4.28
CA LYS A 216 19.61 13.88 -4.89
C LYS A 216 19.88 13.35 -6.28
N LYS A 217 19.74 12.03 -6.47
CA LYS A 217 19.93 11.41 -7.78
C LYS A 217 18.88 11.88 -8.80
N MET A 218 17.63 12.06 -8.38
CA MET A 218 16.57 12.65 -9.21
C MET A 218 16.84 14.13 -9.54
N ALA A 219 17.36 14.91 -8.60
CA ALA A 219 17.71 16.31 -8.84
C ALA A 219 18.90 16.47 -9.81
N GLU A 220 19.93 15.63 -9.70
CA GLU A 220 21.08 15.60 -10.62
C GLU A 220 20.69 15.15 -12.03
N GLU A 221 19.71 14.25 -12.16
CA GLU A 221 19.16 13.83 -13.46
C GLU A 221 18.27 14.92 -14.11
N MET A 222 17.70 15.83 -13.32
CA MET A 222 16.90 16.96 -13.82
C MET A 222 17.74 18.18 -14.24
N ASP A 223 18.91 18.40 -13.63
CA ASP A 223 19.83 19.50 -13.95
C ASP A 223 20.74 19.20 -15.17
N GLY A 224 20.72 17.97 -15.68
CA GLY A 224 21.51 17.52 -16.83
C GLY A 224 20.85 17.70 -18.20
N VAL A 225 19.65 18.27 -18.29
CA VAL A 225 18.97 18.51 -19.57
C VAL A 225 19.38 19.87 -20.12
N GLU A 226 20.47 19.88 -20.91
CA GLU A 226 20.83 21.01 -21.76
C GLU A 226 19.66 21.35 -22.69
N LEU A 227 19.14 22.58 -22.58
CA LEU A 227 18.14 23.15 -23.47
C LEU A 227 18.73 23.21 -24.89
N VAL A 228 18.25 22.34 -25.78
CA VAL A 228 18.58 22.40 -27.22
C VAL A 228 17.85 23.58 -27.86
N ASP A 229 18.64 24.35 -28.60
CA ASP A 229 18.35 25.64 -29.24
C ASP A 229 17.04 25.77 -30.03
N GLU A 230 16.59 27.03 -30.09
CA GLU A 230 15.44 27.58 -30.82
C GLU A 230 15.31 27.08 -32.29
N PRO A 231 14.07 26.96 -32.83
CA PRO A 231 13.86 26.61 -34.22
C PRO A 231 14.24 27.78 -35.17
N PRO A 232 14.67 27.49 -36.41
CA PRO A 232 15.17 28.51 -37.31
C PRO A 232 14.05 29.38 -37.84
N ASN A 233 14.32 30.69 -37.85
CA ASN A 233 13.52 31.72 -38.48
C ASN A 233 13.53 31.52 -40.02
N GLU A 234 12.40 31.15 -40.61
CA GLU A 234 12.21 31.14 -42.06
C GLU A 234 11.57 32.46 -42.51
N ASP A 235 12.43 33.39 -42.96
CA ASP A 235 12.05 34.41 -43.94
C ASP A 235 12.48 33.92 -45.33
N LYS A 236 11.49 33.54 -46.17
CA LYS A 236 11.41 33.86 -47.61
C LYS A 236 10.11 33.39 -48.25
#